data_AF-A0A2M7L9P1-F1
#
_entry.id   AF-A0A2M7L9P1-F1
#
_cell.length_a   1.000
_cell.length_b   1.000
_cell.length_c   1.000
_cell.angle_alpha   90.00
_cell.angle_beta   90.00
_cell.angle_gamma   90.00
#
_symmetry.space_group_name_H-M   'P 1'
#
loop_
_entity.id
_entity.type
_entity.pdbx_description
1 polymer ?
#
loop_
_entity_poly.entity_id
_entity_poly.type
_entity_poly.pdbx_seq_one_letter_code
_entity_poly.pdbx_strand_id
1 'polypeptide(L)'
;MSDNTASDTTAAIAPMAAASASCEQEMTPLEQITIAVLKARGSVKTARKVTVLVMQSGVSEKYGMVRLVCSPNGSVWYVVTERPLEGTIAPVPHRHEREALKAFDALCQAKS
;
A
#
# COMPACT_ATOMS: atom_id res chain seq x y z
N MET A 1 -48.27 -40.56 -13.28
CA MET A 1 -49.13 -39.59 -14.00
C MET A 1 -49.88 -38.86 -12.90
N SER A 2 -49.30 -37.78 -12.37
CA SER A 2 -49.66 -36.34 -12.60
C SER A 2 -50.98 -36.02 -11.88
N ASP A 3 -51.13 -35.04 -10.97
CA ASP A 3 -50.87 -33.60 -11.01
C ASP A 3 -50.85 -33.07 -9.54
N ASN A 4 -49.94 -32.21 -9.08
CA ASN A 4 -49.74 -30.77 -9.31
C ASN A 4 -50.79 -29.85 -8.65
N THR A 5 -50.30 -28.76 -8.01
CA THR A 5 -50.95 -27.50 -7.53
C THR A 5 -50.87 -27.31 -5.99
N ALA A 6 -49.85 -26.60 -5.49
CA ALA A 6 -49.81 -25.15 -5.14
C ALA A 6 -50.63 -24.83 -3.86
N SER A 7 -50.26 -24.00 -2.89
CA SER A 7 -49.35 -22.85 -2.77
C SER A 7 -49.17 -22.57 -1.27
N ASP A 8 -48.42 -21.52 -0.95
CA ASP A 8 -48.29 -20.88 0.37
C ASP A 8 -47.30 -21.51 1.36
N THR A 9 -46.05 -21.07 1.25
CA THR A 9 -45.42 -20.56 2.46
C THR A 9 -44.58 -19.34 2.12
N THR A 10 -45.11 -18.18 2.50
CA THR A 10 -44.41 -16.90 2.61
C THR A 10 -43.04 -17.08 3.25
N ALA A 11 -41.98 -17.01 2.46
CA ALA A 11 -40.62 -16.90 2.98
C ALA A 11 -40.45 -15.49 3.55
N ALA A 12 -40.56 -15.41 4.88
CA ALA A 12 -40.28 -14.22 5.66
C ALA A 12 -38.85 -13.73 5.38
N ILE A 13 -38.76 -12.43 5.17
CA ILE A 13 -37.52 -11.67 5.08
C ILE A 13 -36.87 -11.68 6.46
N ALA A 14 -35.65 -12.21 6.57
CA ALA A 14 -34.77 -11.92 7.70
C ALA A 14 -33.49 -11.28 7.15
N PRO A 15 -33.20 -10.00 7.47
CA PRO A 15 -31.92 -9.40 7.20
C PRO A 15 -30.98 -9.85 8.32
N MET A 16 -30.12 -10.84 8.05
CA MET A 16 -29.04 -11.17 8.97
C MET A 16 -27.71 -10.97 8.30
N ALA A 17 -27.12 -9.83 8.66
CA ALA A 17 -25.70 -9.59 8.76
C ALA A 17 -24.88 -10.13 7.59
N ALA A 18 -24.74 -9.29 6.55
CA ALA A 18 -23.43 -9.14 5.95
C ALA A 18 -22.50 -8.74 7.11
N ALA A 19 -21.87 -9.74 7.72
CA ALA A 19 -20.73 -9.54 8.59
C ALA A 19 -19.86 -8.54 7.83
N SER A 20 -19.69 -7.38 8.43
CA SER A 20 -18.77 -6.38 7.95
C SER A 20 -17.42 -7.07 7.96
N ALA A 21 -17.05 -7.67 6.82
CA ALA A 21 -15.68 -7.84 6.45
C ALA A 21 -15.17 -6.42 6.41
N SER A 22 -14.65 -5.97 7.56
CA SER A 22 -13.60 -4.98 7.58
C SER A 22 -12.57 -5.56 6.63
N CYS A 23 -12.60 -5.08 5.38
CA CYS A 23 -11.60 -5.36 4.38
C CYS A 23 -10.30 -4.77 4.91
N GLU A 24 -9.68 -5.44 5.86
CA GLU A 24 -8.24 -5.53 5.94
C GLU A 24 -7.84 -6.30 4.68
N GLN A 25 -7.89 -5.62 3.53
CA GLN A 25 -7.17 -6.08 2.35
C GLN A 25 -5.70 -6.01 2.75
N GLU A 26 -5.19 -7.10 3.32
CA GLU A 26 -3.76 -7.31 3.46
C GLU A 26 -3.17 -7.12 2.06
N MET A 27 -2.44 -6.03 1.86
CA MET A 27 -1.71 -5.84 0.62
C MET A 27 -0.74 -7.00 0.50
N THR A 28 -0.90 -7.82 -0.53
CA THR A 28 0.06 -8.85 -0.85
C THR A 28 1.29 -8.19 -1.50
N PRO A 29 2.51 -8.56 -1.08
CA PRO A 29 3.71 -7.98 -1.65
C PRO A 29 3.86 -8.40 -3.12
N LEU A 30 4.09 -7.43 -4.01
CA LEU A 30 4.27 -7.61 -5.45
C LEU A 30 5.66 -8.18 -5.77
N GLU A 31 6.69 -7.62 -5.15
CA GLU A 31 8.08 -8.00 -5.36
C GLU A 31 8.93 -7.70 -4.10
N GLN A 32 10.09 -8.35 -3.99
CA GLN A 32 11.07 -8.06 -2.95
C GLN A 32 12.30 -7.40 -3.58
N ILE A 33 12.64 -6.19 -3.15
CA ILE A 33 13.76 -5.41 -3.71
C ILE A 33 14.74 -4.98 -2.62
N THR A 34 15.97 -4.67 -3.01
CA THR A 34 16.96 -4.06 -2.11
C THR A 34 17.14 -2.60 -2.46
N ILE A 35 16.78 -1.72 -1.53
CA ILE A 35 16.94 -0.27 -1.67
C ILE A 35 18.10 0.24 -0.82
N ALA A 36 18.74 1.31 -1.27
CA ALA A 36 19.69 2.04 -0.43
C ALA A 36 18.90 3.06 0.42
N VAL A 37 18.86 2.84 1.74
CA VAL A 37 18.32 3.80 2.69
C VAL A 37 19.49 4.60 3.26
N LEU A 38 19.52 5.89 2.95
CA LEU A 38 20.50 6.79 3.54
C LEU A 38 20.07 7.17 4.96
N LYS A 39 20.91 6.85 5.93
CA LYS A 39 20.78 7.32 7.31
C LYS A 39 21.75 8.48 7.49
N ALA A 40 21.20 9.68 7.70
CA ALA A 40 21.98 10.82 8.14
C ALA A 40 22.07 10.78 9.67
N ARG A 41 23.30 10.79 10.21
CA ARG A 41 23.57 11.05 11.64
C ARG A 41 24.57 12.21 11.71
N GLY A 42 24.07 13.40 12.00
CA GLY A 42 24.87 14.62 11.93
C GLY A 42 25.40 14.85 10.51
N SER A 43 26.70 15.09 10.37
CA SER A 43 27.39 15.33 9.09
C SER A 43 27.69 14.06 8.29
N VAL A 44 27.42 12.87 8.82
CA VAL A 44 27.70 11.60 8.15
C VAL A 44 26.44 11.06 7.47
N LYS A 45 26.50 10.95 6.13
CA LYS A 45 25.51 10.25 5.31
C LYS A 45 25.98 8.82 5.06
N THR A 46 25.46 7.86 5.81
CA THR A 46 25.71 6.42 5.55
C THR A 46 24.60 5.82 4.71
N ALA A 47 24.94 5.09 3.65
CA ALA A 47 23.98 4.29 2.88
C ALA A 47 23.93 2.88 3.46
N ARG A 48 22.75 2.44 3.90
CA ARG A 48 22.52 1.04 4.26
C ARG A 48 21.63 0.41 3.20
N LYS A 49 22.05 -0.72 2.65
CA LYS A 49 21.18 -1.56 1.81
C LYS A 49 20.16 -2.26 2.71
N VAL A 50 18.88 -2.09 2.42
CA VAL A 50 17.76 -2.69 3.14
C VAL A 50 16.87 -3.40 2.14
N THR A 51 16.54 -4.65 2.44
CA THR A 51 15.56 -5.41 1.67
C THR A 51 14.16 -5.03 2.13
N VAL A 52 13.30 -4.71 1.18
CA VAL A 52 11.92 -4.26 1.39
C VAL A 52 10.98 -5.04 0.48
N LEU A 53 9.72 -5.07 0.86
CA LEU A 53 8.62 -5.62 0.07
C LEU A 53 7.92 -4.48 -0.64
N VAL A 54 7.78 -4.56 -1.95
CA VAL A 54 7.01 -3.60 -2.73
C VAL A 54 5.54 -3.98 -2.61
N MET A 55 4.75 -3.06 -2.08
CA MET A 55 3.32 -3.26 -1.86
C MET A 55 2.51 -2.67 -3.01
N GLN A 56 2.95 -1.52 -3.53
CA GLN A 56 2.32 -0.88 -4.69
C GLN A 56 3.36 -0.13 -5.54
N SER A 57 3.03 0.04 -6.82
CA SER A 57 3.80 0.87 -7.75
C SER A 57 2.87 1.81 -8.51
N GLY A 58 3.34 3.01 -8.79
CA GLY A 58 2.64 4.05 -9.50
C GLY A 58 3.62 4.90 -10.33
N VAL A 59 3.08 5.84 -11.09
CA VAL A 59 3.87 6.72 -11.97
C VAL A 59 3.51 8.17 -11.64
N SER A 60 4.53 9.02 -11.61
CA SER A 60 4.44 10.47 -11.45
C SER A 60 5.14 11.14 -12.62
N GLU A 61 4.52 12.16 -13.21
CA GLU A 61 5.15 12.97 -14.26
C GLU A 61 6.42 13.67 -13.74
N LYS A 62 6.37 14.12 -12.48
CA LYS A 62 7.48 14.83 -11.83
C LYS A 62 8.59 13.89 -11.38
N TYR A 63 8.23 12.73 -10.80
CA TYR A 63 9.17 11.87 -10.07
C TYR A 63 9.51 10.54 -10.76
N GLY A 64 8.88 10.24 -11.91
CA GLY A 64 9.03 8.94 -12.57
C GLY A 64 8.29 7.84 -11.82
N MET A 65 8.88 6.65 -11.70
CA MET A 65 8.27 5.57 -10.94
C MET A 65 8.22 5.90 -9.44
N VAL A 66 7.06 5.70 -8.82
CA VAL A 66 6.83 5.81 -7.38
C VAL A 66 6.47 4.43 -6.86
N ARG A 67 7.11 3.98 -5.77
CA ARG A 67 6.85 2.68 -5.15
C ARG A 67 6.52 2.85 -3.67
N LEU A 68 5.42 2.25 -3.23
CA LEU A 68 5.14 2.05 -1.82
C LEU A 68 5.76 0.73 -1.40
N VAL A 69 6.67 0.79 -0.43
CA VAL A 69 7.38 -0.39 0.06
C VAL A 69 7.30 -0.46 1.58
N CYS A 70 7.33 -1.66 2.13
CA CYS A 70 7.40 -1.88 3.57
C CYS A 70 8.58 -2.77 3.94
N SER A 71 9.01 -2.70 5.19
CA SER A 71 9.99 -3.64 5.72
C SER A 71 9.38 -5.06 5.78
N PRO A 72 10.19 -6.14 5.71
CA PRO A 72 9.67 -7.51 5.69
C PRO A 72 8.80 -7.89 6.90
N ASN A 73 8.93 -7.17 8.01
CA ASN A 73 8.14 -7.33 9.22
C ASN A 73 6.91 -6.40 9.29
N GLY A 74 6.60 -5.65 8.23
CA GLY A 74 5.49 -4.68 8.16
C GLY A 74 5.61 -3.44 9.05
N SER A 75 6.71 -3.30 9.81
CA SER A 75 6.82 -2.26 10.86
C SER A 75 7.18 -0.85 10.35
N VAL A 76 7.78 -0.74 9.17
CA VAL A 76 8.20 0.54 8.60
C VAL A 76 7.82 0.61 7.14
N TRP A 77 7.21 1.72 6.75
CA TRP A 77 6.80 2.00 5.38
C TRP A 77 7.67 3.07 4.76
N TYR A 78 7.89 2.99 3.47
CA TYR A 78 8.69 3.94 2.71
C TYR A 78 7.99 4.23 1.38
N VAL A 79 8.13 5.45 0.90
CA VAL A 79 7.79 5.79 -0.49
C VAL A 79 9.09 6.09 -1.22
N VAL A 80 9.35 5.32 -2.28
CA VAL A 80 10.58 5.38 -3.07
C VAL A 80 10.25 5.94 -4.45
N THR A 81 10.98 6.96 -4.87
CA THR A 81 10.87 7.51 -6.23
C THR A 81 12.11 7.17 -7.04
N GLU A 82 11.95 7.04 -8.37
CA GLU A 82 13.06 6.84 -9.29
C GLU A 82 13.94 8.09 -9.37
N ARG A 83 13.30 9.27 -9.43
CA ARG A 83 14.00 10.55 -9.37
C ARG A 83 14.02 11.03 -7.92
N PRO A 84 15.19 11.15 -7.28
CA PRO A 84 15.26 11.73 -5.96
C PRO A 84 14.70 13.15 -6.01
N LEU A 85 13.82 13.49 -5.05
CA LEU A 85 13.48 14.87 -4.76
C LEU A 85 14.79 15.62 -4.53
N GLU A 86 15.05 16.72 -5.25
CA GLU A 86 16.25 17.53 -5.00
C GLU A 86 16.38 17.82 -3.49
N GLY A 87 17.51 17.43 -2.90
CA GLY A 87 17.78 17.56 -1.47
C GLY A 87 17.34 16.38 -0.58
N THR A 88 16.56 15.42 -1.08
CA THR A 88 16.05 14.28 -0.30
C THR A 88 16.58 12.97 -0.86
N ILE A 89 17.68 12.49 -0.29
CA ILE A 89 18.37 11.29 -0.80
C ILE A 89 17.89 10.01 -0.08
N ALA A 90 17.06 10.12 0.96
CA ALA A 90 16.52 8.97 1.69
C ALA A 90 14.99 8.97 1.66
N PRO A 91 14.34 7.83 1.32
CA PRO A 91 12.90 7.72 1.51
C PRO A 91 12.56 7.90 3.00
N VAL A 92 11.63 8.79 3.31
CA VAL A 92 11.25 9.10 4.68
C VAL A 92 10.51 7.88 5.26
N PRO A 93 10.92 7.36 6.42
CA PRO A 93 10.21 6.26 7.06
C PRO A 93 8.88 6.75 7.62
N HIS A 94 7.79 6.09 7.24
CA HIS A 94 6.46 6.28 7.78
C HIS A 94 6.18 5.19 8.82
N ARG A 95 5.65 5.61 9.98
CA ARG A 95 5.29 4.69 11.08
C ARG A 95 3.99 3.94 10.80
N HIS A 96 3.13 4.50 9.96
CA HIS A 96 1.80 3.97 9.66
C HIS A 96 1.59 3.85 8.15
N GLU A 97 1.00 2.72 7.74
CA GLU A 97 0.66 2.42 6.35
C GLU A 97 -0.18 3.52 5.70
N ARG A 98 -1.21 4.00 6.41
CA ARG A 98 -2.11 5.05 5.91
C ARG A 98 -1.38 6.36 5.56
N GLU A 99 -0.35 6.72 6.34
CA GLU A 99 0.46 7.90 6.04
C GLU A 99 1.31 7.69 4.79
N ALA A 100 1.86 6.49 4.63
CA ALA A 100 2.66 6.12 3.47
C ALA A 100 1.81 6.07 2.19
N LEU A 101 0.59 5.53 2.26
CA LEU A 101 -0.38 5.54 1.16
C LEU A 101 -0.74 6.97 0.75
N LYS A 102 -1.05 7.83 1.72
CA LYS A 102 -1.36 9.25 1.43
C LYS A 102 -0.19 9.95 0.74
N ALA A 103 1.05 9.67 1.18
CA ALA A 103 2.25 10.23 0.55
C ALA A 103 2.48 9.66 -0.86
N PHE A 104 2.26 8.35 -1.05
CA PHE A 104 2.31 7.69 -2.35
C PHE A 104 1.32 8.32 -3.34
N ASP A 105 0.05 8.45 -2.95
CA ASP A 105 -0.99 9.05 -3.79
C ASP A 105 -0.66 10.50 -4.16
N ALA A 106 -0.19 11.28 -3.19
CA ALA A 106 0.20 12.67 -3.42
C ALA A 106 1.36 12.79 -4.41
N LEU A 107 2.34 11.87 -4.35
CA LEU A 107 3.48 11.85 -5.28
C LEU A 107 3.05 11.39 -6.68
N CYS A 108 2.17 10.40 -6.78
CA CYS A 108 1.60 9.97 -8.07
C CYS A 108 0.78 11.07 -8.75
N GLN A 109 0.08 11.90 -7.98
CA GLN A 109 -0.70 13.02 -8.51
C GLN A 109 0.10 14.30 -8.74
N ALA A 110 1.36 14.36 -8.29
CA ALA A 110 2.20 15.55 -8.44
C ALA A 110 2.52 15.79 -9.93
N LYS A 111 2.05 16.94 -10.43
CA LYS A 111 2.34 17.45 -11.78
C LYS A 111 3.53 18.41 -11.75
N SER A 112 4.15 18.62 -12.91
CA SER A 112 5.32 19.48 -13.10
C SER A 112 5.09 20.93 -12.70
#